data_AF-A0A0W0SA10-F1
#
_entry.id   AF-A0A0W0SA10-F1
#
_cell.length_a   1.000
_cell.length_b   1.000
_cell.length_c   1.000
_cell.angle_alpha   90.00
_cell.angle_beta   90.00
_cell.angle_gamma   90.00
#
_symmetry.space_group_name_H-M   'P 1'
#
loop_
_entity.id
_entity.type
_entity.pdbx_description
1 polymer ?
#
loop_
_entity_poly.entity_id
_entity_poly.type
_entity_poly.pdbx_seq_one_letter_code
_entity_poly.pdbx_strand_id
1 'polypeptide(L)'
;MMNKISIATACAIAFISINSFAQIPNFKINFKKTYCGNVEYVGNAGNKRPHLHCGETFIAYKKANGDHLNLTEFGSCGRTNSVFDDVKENRNAFADYQGIYSALVSYHQSGCPNQLTSN
;
A
#
# COMPACT_ATOMS: atom_id res chain seq x y z
N MET A 1 -20.00 32.85 60.15
CA MET A 1 -19.70 31.41 60.09
C MET A 1 -19.71 31.00 58.62
N MET A 2 -18.61 30.41 58.14
CA MET A 2 -18.37 30.14 56.72
C MET A 2 -18.51 28.64 56.49
N ASN A 3 -19.59 28.20 55.84
CA ASN A 3 -19.77 26.80 55.48
C ASN A 3 -19.00 26.51 54.19
N LYS A 4 -18.03 25.60 54.30
CA LYS A 4 -17.33 24.98 53.18
C LYS A 4 -18.24 23.92 52.58
N ILE A 5 -18.51 24.00 51.28
CA ILE A 5 -18.95 22.84 50.50
C ILE A 5 -18.18 22.84 49.20
N SER A 6 -17.16 21.98 49.15
CA SER A 6 -16.48 21.57 47.93
C SER A 6 -17.45 20.75 47.08
N ILE A 7 -17.57 21.04 45.78
CA ILE A 7 -18.21 20.14 44.82
C ILE A 7 -17.26 19.94 43.65
N ALA A 8 -16.89 18.69 43.48
CA ALA A 8 -15.89 18.17 42.58
C ALA A 8 -16.28 18.33 41.10
N THR A 9 -15.26 18.58 40.30
CA THR A 9 -15.29 18.64 38.84
C THR A 9 -15.58 17.25 38.27
N ALA A 10 -16.78 17.04 37.71
CA ALA A 10 -17.10 15.82 36.96
C ALA A 10 -16.77 16.02 35.48
N CYS A 11 -15.52 15.76 35.08
CA CYS A 11 -15.17 15.56 33.67
C CYS A 11 -15.68 14.19 33.23
N ALA A 12 -16.95 14.10 32.87
CA ALA A 12 -17.49 12.95 32.15
C ALA A 12 -16.99 13.00 30.69
N ILE A 13 -15.78 12.52 30.45
CA ILE A 13 -15.30 12.20 29.11
C ILE A 13 -16.04 10.92 28.70
N ALA A 14 -17.13 11.07 27.95
CA ALA A 14 -17.76 9.97 27.27
C ALA A 14 -16.75 9.41 26.25
N PHE A 15 -16.09 8.31 26.60
CA PHE A 15 -15.41 7.47 25.62
C PHE A 15 -16.46 6.83 24.73
N ILE A 16 -16.86 7.55 23.67
CA ILE A 16 -17.63 6.97 22.59
C ILE A 16 -16.68 6.00 21.88
N SER A 17 -16.78 4.74 22.25
CA SER A 17 -16.10 3.64 21.58
C SER A 17 -16.63 3.58 20.16
N ILE A 18 -15.93 4.20 19.20
CA ILE A 18 -16.19 4.05 17.76
C ILE A 18 -15.74 2.66 17.31
N ASN A 19 -16.38 1.61 17.84
CA ASN A 19 -16.31 0.28 17.24
C ASN A 19 -17.31 0.24 16.07
N SER A 20 -16.92 0.86 14.97
CA SER A 20 -17.65 0.73 13.71
C SER A 20 -16.71 0.90 12.52
N PHE A 21 -15.75 -0.03 12.40
CA PHE A 21 -15.25 -0.38 11.07
C PHE A 21 -16.25 -1.34 10.46
N ALA A 22 -17.41 -0.80 10.07
CA ALA A 22 -18.27 -1.46 9.11
C ALA A 22 -17.41 -1.73 7.87
N GLN A 23 -17.30 -3.02 7.53
CA GLN A 23 -16.65 -3.55 6.36
C GLN A 23 -17.02 -2.68 5.14
N ILE A 24 -16.10 -1.81 4.74
CA ILE A 24 -16.31 -0.89 3.61
C ILE A 24 -16.68 -1.77 2.41
N PRO A 25 -17.81 -1.49 1.73
CA PRO A 25 -18.24 -2.27 0.57
C PRO A 25 -17.06 -2.35 -0.39
N ASN A 26 -16.81 -3.56 -0.91
CA ASN A 26 -15.73 -3.94 -1.83
C ASN A 26 -15.47 -2.88 -2.92
N PHE A 27 -14.79 -1.79 -2.58
CA PHE A 27 -14.36 -0.80 -3.53
C PHE A 27 -13.23 -1.48 -4.26
N LYS A 28 -13.55 -2.06 -5.42
CA LYS A 28 -12.59 -2.78 -6.24
C LYS A 28 -11.55 -1.75 -6.69
N ILE A 29 -10.41 -1.73 -6.00
CA ILE A 29 -9.32 -0.81 -6.28
C ILE A 29 -8.84 -1.09 -7.71
N ASN A 30 -8.82 -0.05 -8.55
CA ASN A 30 -8.19 -0.15 -9.87
C ASN A 30 -6.69 0.12 -9.69
N PHE A 31 -5.90 -0.94 -9.49
CA PHE A 31 -4.49 -0.80 -9.14
C PHE A 31 -3.68 -0.01 -10.18
N LYS A 32 -3.95 -0.23 -11.47
CA LYS A 32 -3.38 0.53 -12.59
C LYS A 32 -3.60 2.04 -12.45
N LYS A 33 -4.82 2.48 -12.14
CA LYS A 33 -5.12 3.91 -11.94
C LYS A 33 -4.56 4.43 -10.62
N THR A 34 -4.73 3.69 -9.53
CA THR A 34 -4.41 4.14 -8.18
C THR A 34 -2.90 4.25 -7.94
N TYR A 35 -2.11 3.30 -8.45
CA TYR A 35 -0.68 3.20 -8.10
C TYR A 35 0.26 3.43 -9.29
N CYS A 36 -0.22 3.26 -10.52
CA CYS A 36 0.64 3.26 -11.70
C CYS A 36 0.33 4.35 -12.72
N GLY A 37 -0.37 5.43 -12.32
CA GLY A 37 -0.65 6.56 -13.23
C GLY A 37 -1.44 6.17 -14.48
N ASN A 38 -2.22 5.08 -14.41
CA ASN A 38 -2.99 4.52 -15.52
C ASN A 38 -2.16 3.95 -16.70
N VAL A 39 -0.88 3.60 -16.50
CA VAL A 39 -0.06 2.89 -17.49
C VAL A 39 0.07 1.40 -17.19
N GLU A 40 0.32 0.58 -18.21
CA GLU A 40 0.49 -0.88 -18.04
C GLU A 40 1.85 -1.25 -17.46
N TYR A 41 2.88 -0.45 -17.74
CA TYR A 41 4.26 -0.72 -17.35
C TYR A 41 4.89 0.51 -16.70
N VAL A 42 5.51 0.33 -15.54
CA VAL A 42 6.26 1.37 -14.82
C VAL A 42 7.71 0.91 -14.63
N GLY A 43 8.67 1.83 -14.75
CA GLY A 43 10.11 1.52 -14.71
C GLY A 43 10.71 1.40 -16.11
N ASN A 44 10.39 0.32 -16.82
CA ASN A 44 10.76 0.16 -18.23
C ASN A 44 9.49 0.02 -19.09
N ALA A 45 9.52 0.58 -20.29
CA ALA A 45 8.38 0.59 -21.19
C ALA A 45 8.16 -0.75 -21.91
N GLY A 46 6.90 -1.12 -22.11
CA GLY A 46 6.49 -2.33 -22.82
C GLY A 46 7.06 -3.60 -22.20
N ASN A 47 7.49 -4.54 -23.03
CA ASN A 47 8.01 -5.84 -22.57
C ASN A 47 9.45 -5.80 -22.02
N LYS A 48 10.08 -4.62 -21.92
CA LYS A 48 11.47 -4.47 -21.44
C LYS A 48 11.53 -4.65 -19.93
N ARG A 49 12.46 -5.47 -19.44
CA ARG A 49 12.59 -5.84 -18.02
C ARG A 49 13.82 -5.16 -17.42
N PRO A 50 13.84 -4.92 -16.10
CA PRO A 50 12.74 -5.13 -15.12
C PRO A 50 11.65 -4.04 -15.17
N HIS A 51 10.41 -4.35 -14.75
CA HIS A 51 9.30 -3.38 -14.67
C HIS A 51 8.20 -3.81 -13.70
N LEU A 52 7.34 -2.88 -13.28
CA LEU A 52 6.02 -3.22 -12.74
C LEU A 52 5.01 -3.36 -13.86
N HIS A 53 4.31 -4.50 -13.89
CA HIS A 53 3.14 -4.71 -14.71
C HIS A 53 1.90 -4.40 -13.87
N CYS A 54 1.16 -3.38 -14.30
CA CYS A 54 0.01 -2.84 -13.60
C CYS A 54 -1.29 -3.14 -14.36
N GLY A 55 -2.08 -4.07 -13.81
CA GLY A 55 -3.43 -4.35 -14.26
C GLY A 55 -4.47 -3.63 -13.41
N GLU A 56 -5.73 -3.68 -13.82
CA GLU A 56 -6.81 -3.11 -13.03
C GLU A 56 -6.99 -3.83 -11.69
N THR A 57 -6.65 -5.12 -11.62
CA THR A 57 -6.85 -5.98 -10.45
C THR A 57 -5.56 -6.50 -9.84
N PHE A 58 -4.40 -6.13 -10.40
CA PHE A 58 -3.12 -6.66 -9.94
C PHE A 58 -1.96 -5.70 -10.15
N ILE A 59 -0.90 -5.90 -9.37
CA ILE A 59 0.43 -5.35 -9.61
C ILE A 59 1.41 -6.51 -9.52
N ALA A 60 2.26 -6.69 -10.53
CA ALA A 60 3.31 -7.69 -10.53
C ALA A 60 4.65 -7.08 -10.90
N TYR A 61 5.71 -7.45 -10.18
CA TYR A 61 7.07 -7.09 -10.54
C TYR A 61 7.65 -8.14 -11.49
N LYS A 62 8.04 -7.70 -12.69
CA LYS A 62 8.78 -8.51 -13.65
C LYS A 62 10.27 -8.29 -13.44
N LYS A 63 10.96 -9.30 -12.94
CA LYS A 63 12.40 -9.29 -12.72
C LYS A 63 13.18 -9.31 -14.05
N ALA A 64 14.45 -8.94 -14.00
CA ALA A 64 15.35 -8.97 -15.17
C ALA A 64 15.43 -10.37 -15.80
N ASN A 65 15.46 -11.43 -14.99
CA ASN A 65 15.49 -12.82 -15.42
C ASN A 65 14.18 -13.33 -16.05
N GLY A 66 13.11 -12.53 -16.00
CA GLY A 66 11.81 -12.90 -16.53
C GLY A 66 10.85 -13.50 -15.51
N ASP A 67 11.20 -13.62 -14.23
CA ASP A 67 10.25 -14.07 -13.21
C ASP A 67 9.21 -12.99 -12.89
N HIS A 68 8.02 -13.43 -12.47
CA HIS A 68 6.96 -12.56 -11.96
C HIS A 68 6.82 -12.72 -10.46
N LEU A 69 6.73 -11.60 -9.75
CA LEU A 69 6.30 -11.56 -8.35
C LEU A 69 5.02 -10.73 -8.25
N ASN A 70 3.89 -11.39 -8.03
CA ASN A 70 2.61 -10.72 -7.85
C ASN A 70 2.53 -10.10 -6.46
N LEU A 71 2.41 -8.77 -6.39
CA LEU A 71 2.35 -8.02 -5.13
C LEU A 71 0.95 -8.05 -4.53
N THR A 72 -0.07 -8.22 -5.37
CA THR A 72 -1.49 -8.26 -4.96
C THR A 72 -1.97 -9.64 -4.53
N GLU A 73 -1.11 -10.66 -4.51
CA GLU A 73 -1.43 -11.94 -3.89
C GLU A 73 -1.59 -11.81 -2.36
N PHE A 74 -2.46 -12.62 -1.78
CA PHE A 74 -2.65 -12.68 -0.33
C PHE A 74 -1.32 -12.91 0.41
N GLY A 75 -1.13 -12.22 1.53
CA GLY A 75 0.08 -12.29 2.34
C GLY A 75 0.30 -11.04 3.19
N SER A 76 1.57 -10.69 3.41
CA SER A 76 2.02 -9.42 3.99
C SER A 76 2.73 -8.56 2.95
N CYS A 77 3.01 -7.29 3.31
CA CYS A 77 3.84 -6.37 2.51
C CYS A 77 5.28 -6.86 2.22
N GLY A 78 5.70 -8.04 2.72
CA GLY A 78 7.05 -8.58 2.51
C GLY A 78 7.46 -8.74 1.05
N ARG A 79 6.50 -9.06 0.15
CA ARG A 79 6.78 -9.10 -1.30
C ARG A 79 7.19 -7.73 -1.83
N THR A 80 6.46 -6.68 -1.44
CA THR A 80 6.77 -5.30 -1.83
C THR A 80 8.12 -4.85 -1.28
N ASN A 81 8.46 -5.23 -0.04
CA ASN A 81 9.78 -4.95 0.55
C ASN A 81 10.91 -5.59 -0.26
N SER A 82 10.74 -6.85 -0.66
CA SER A 82 11.73 -7.54 -1.51
C SER A 82 11.92 -6.84 -2.86
N VAL A 83 10.84 -6.29 -3.43
CA VAL A 83 10.93 -5.50 -4.67
C VAL A 83 11.60 -4.16 -4.43
N PHE A 84 11.38 -3.50 -3.30
CA PHE A 84 12.11 -2.27 -2.96
C PHE A 84 13.61 -2.49 -2.92
N ASP A 85 14.06 -3.58 -2.30
CA ASP A 85 15.48 -3.87 -2.18
C ASP A 85 16.09 -4.09 -3.57
N ASP A 86 15.45 -4.91 -4.40
CA ASP A 86 15.89 -5.17 -5.78
C ASP A 86 15.91 -3.90 -6.65
N VAL A 87 14.87 -3.05 -6.55
CA VAL A 87 14.78 -1.79 -7.29
C VAL A 87 15.88 -0.80 -6.86
N LYS A 88 16.15 -0.69 -5.56
CA LYS A 88 17.19 0.20 -5.03
C LYS A 88 18.59 -0.26 -5.44
N GLU A 89 18.85 -1.57 -5.37
CA GLU A 89 20.13 -2.16 -5.77
C GLU A 89 20.38 -2.01 -7.28
N ASN A 90 19.31 -2.12 -8.09
CA ASN A 90 19.40 -2.10 -9.55
C ASN A 90 18.90 -0.79 -10.17
N ARG A 91 19.11 0.35 -9.52
CA ARG A 91 18.58 1.67 -9.96
C ARG A 91 18.80 1.98 -11.44
N ASN A 92 19.98 1.64 -11.97
CA ASN A 92 20.36 1.94 -13.35
C ASN A 92 19.71 1.01 -14.40
N ALA A 93 18.99 -0.03 -13.97
CA ALA A 93 18.26 -0.93 -14.85
C ALA A 93 16.91 -0.37 -15.32
N PHE A 94 16.47 0.78 -14.80
CA PHE A 94 15.16 1.37 -15.08
C PHE A 94 15.31 2.69 -15.85
N ALA A 95 14.57 2.82 -16.95
CA ALA A 95 14.41 4.10 -17.63
C ALA A 95 13.68 5.14 -16.76
N ASP A 96 12.72 4.68 -15.95
CA ASP A 96 11.93 5.48 -15.02
C ASP A 96 12.01 4.90 -13.60
N TYR A 97 13.19 5.03 -12.99
CA TYR A 97 13.41 4.61 -11.60
C TYR A 97 12.44 5.32 -10.62
N GLN A 98 12.20 6.62 -10.82
CA GLN A 98 11.38 7.40 -9.90
C GLN A 98 9.91 6.95 -9.95
N GLY A 99 9.38 6.65 -11.14
CA GLY A 99 8.02 6.15 -11.30
C GLY A 99 7.83 4.81 -10.61
N ILE A 100 8.74 3.85 -10.83
CA ILE A 100 8.61 2.52 -10.19
C ILE A 100 8.72 2.64 -8.67
N TYR A 101 9.68 3.42 -8.18
CA TYR A 101 9.84 3.65 -6.75
C TYR A 101 8.60 4.29 -6.13
N SER A 102 8.04 5.33 -6.77
CA SER A 102 6.86 6.04 -6.27
C SER A 102 5.61 5.15 -6.27
N ALA A 103 5.44 4.32 -7.30
CA ALA A 103 4.36 3.34 -7.36
C ALA A 103 4.43 2.34 -6.19
N LEU A 104 5.63 1.81 -5.90
CA LEU A 104 5.87 0.90 -4.78
C LEU A 104 5.63 1.58 -3.42
N VAL A 105 6.08 2.84 -3.25
CA VAL A 105 5.83 3.62 -2.02
C VAL A 105 4.35 3.81 -1.80
N SER A 106 3.61 4.24 -2.83
CA SER A 106 2.16 4.44 -2.74
C SER A 106 1.44 3.13 -2.39
N TYR A 107 1.79 2.02 -3.06
CA TYR A 107 1.23 0.70 -2.78
C TYR A 107 1.50 0.26 -1.33
N HIS A 108 2.74 0.40 -0.87
CA HIS A 108 3.14 0.03 0.50
C HIS A 108 2.48 0.89 1.56
N GLN A 109 2.42 2.21 1.38
CA GLN A 109 1.77 3.14 2.31
C GLN A 109 0.26 2.92 2.44
N SER A 110 -0.38 2.36 1.41
CA SER A 110 -1.79 1.94 1.47
C SER A 110 -2.01 0.60 2.19
N GLY A 111 -0.98 0.03 2.81
CA GLY A 111 -1.06 -1.25 3.54
C GLY A 111 -1.04 -2.48 2.63
N CYS A 112 -0.50 -2.35 1.40
CA CYS A 112 -0.46 -3.41 0.39
C CYS A 112 -1.84 -4.05 0.16
N PRO A 113 -2.81 -3.33 -0.42
CA PRO A 113 -4.18 -3.81 -0.53
C PRO A 113 -4.29 -5.21 -1.16
N ASN A 114 -5.33 -5.94 -0.71
CA ASN A 114 -5.51 -7.39 -0.90
C ASN A 114 -4.62 -8.28 -0.01
N GLN A 115 -4.02 -7.72 1.06
CA GLN A 115 -3.51 -8.52 2.18
C GLN A 115 -4.67 -8.93 3.09
N LEU A 116 -5.03 -10.21 3.10
CA LEU A 116 -5.76 -10.76 4.24
C LEU A 116 -4.73 -11.04 5.33
N THR A 117 -4.80 -10.30 6.43
CA THR A 117 -4.05 -10.61 7.65
C THR A 117 -4.48 -12.00 8.11
N SER A 118 -3.58 -12.98 8.03
CA SER A 118 -3.68 -14.16 8.89
C SER A 118 -3.38 -13.68 10.30
N ASN A 119 -4.41 -13.30 11.05
CA ASN A 119 -4.38 -13.26 12.50
C ASN A 119 -4.86 -14.59 13.03
#